data_AF-A0AAE6QHQ2-F1
#
_entry.id   AF-A0AAE6QHQ2-F1
#
_cell.length_a   1.000
_cell.length_b   1.000
_cell.length_c   1.000
_cell.angle_alpha   90.00
_cell.angle_beta   90.00
_cell.angle_gamma   90.00
#
_symmetry.space_group_name_H-M   'P 1'
#
loop_
_entity.id
_entity.type
_entity.pdbx_description
1 polymer ?
#
loop_
_entity_poly.entity_id
_entity_poly.type
_entity_poly.pdbx_seq_one_letter_code
_entity_poly.pdbx_strand_id
1 'polypeptide(L)' 'MVRGNIMSVTIREQEVLGLLLQGCTNKEIARQLSISDYTVRDHVSSLLRKNQVRTRVELMARCVSVLLPQKNFDPLHL' A
#
# COMPACT_ATOMS: atom_id res chain seq x y z
N MET A 1 -12.66 8.09 13.86
CA MET A 1 -11.77 6.91 14.08
C MET A 1 -11.80 6.10 12.80
N VAL A 2 -10.73 6.01 12.00
CA VAL A 2 -9.61 5.06 12.19
C VAL A 2 -8.31 5.69 11.65
N ARG A 3 -7.38 6.05 12.53
CA ARG A 3 -5.96 6.19 12.14
C ARG A 3 -5.50 4.77 11.77
N GLY A 4 -5.23 4.51 10.49
CA GLY A 4 -4.71 3.21 10.07
C GLY A 4 -3.44 2.92 10.86
N ASN A 5 -3.42 1.82 11.61
CA ASN A 5 -2.34 1.54 12.55
C ASN A 5 -1.08 1.16 11.78
N ILE A 6 -0.25 2.14 11.42
CA ILE A 6 1.06 1.96 10.77
C ILE A 6 1.97 1.03 11.60
N MET A 7 1.67 0.86 12.90
CA MET A 7 2.44 0.09 13.87
C MET A 7 2.41 -1.45 13.68
N SER A 8 1.64 -2.02 12.74
CA SER A 8 1.57 -3.49 12.56
C SER A 8 2.18 -4.02 11.25
N VAL A 9 2.85 -3.16 10.48
CA VAL A 9 3.54 -3.53 9.23
C VAL A 9 4.97 -3.97 9.55
N THR A 10 5.37 -5.18 9.12
CA THR A 10 6.75 -5.67 9.33
C THR A 10 7.74 -4.92 8.43
N ILE A 11 9.03 -4.99 8.73
CA ILE A 11 10.09 -4.40 7.89
C ILE A 11 9.93 -4.86 6.43
N ARG A 12 9.72 -6.16 6.21
CA ARG A 12 9.56 -6.70 4.86
C ARG A 12 8.31 -6.19 4.15
N GLU A 13 7.21 -6.04 4.87
CA GLU A 13 6.00 -5.45 4.33
C GLU A 13 6.16 -3.95 4.05
N GLN A 14 6.97 -3.22 4.83
CA GLN A 14 7.32 -1.81 4.56
C GLN A 14 8.13 -1.68 3.28
N GLU A 15 9.12 -2.54 3.06
CA GLU A 15 9.90 -2.58 1.81
C GLU A 15 8.99 -2.83 0.60
N VAL A 16 8.11 -3.84 0.69
CA VAL A 16 7.12 -4.13 -0.36
C VAL A 16 6.18 -2.94 -0.57
N LEU A 17 5.68 -2.33 0.50
CA LEU A 17 4.79 -1.16 0.41
C LEU A 17 5.49 0.04 -0.26
N GLY A 18 6.75 0.30 0.07
CA GLY A 18 7.53 1.37 -0.55
C GLY A 18 7.65 1.21 -2.06
N LEU A 19 7.91 -0.02 -2.53
CA LEU A 19 7.99 -0.32 -3.96
C LEU A 19 6.61 -0.31 -4.65
N LEU A 20 5.54 -0.71 -3.96
CA LEU A 20 4.17 -0.54 -4.48
C LEU A 20 3.86 0.92 -4.74
N LEU A 21 4.23 1.83 -3.81
CA LEU A 21 4.01 3.27 -3.94
C LEU A 21 4.82 3.89 -5.08
N GLN A 22 5.91 3.26 -5.49
CA GLN A 22 6.67 3.64 -6.68
C GLN A 22 6.06 3.11 -7.99
N GLY A 23 4.94 2.37 -7.92
CA GLY A 23 4.26 1.80 -9.08
C GLY A 23 4.80 0.45 -9.53
N CYS A 24 5.70 -0.19 -8.77
CA CYS A 24 6.27 -1.47 -9.17
C CYS A 24 5.22 -2.60 -9.23
N THR A 25 5.40 -3.49 -10.19
CA THR A 25 4.69 -4.77 -10.31
C THR A 25 5.27 -5.82 -9.34
N ASN A 26 4.52 -6.88 -9.04
CA ASN A 26 5.01 -7.93 -8.15
C ASN A 26 6.29 -8.60 -8.67
N LYS A 27 6.46 -8.69 -10.00
CA LYS A 27 7.67 -9.24 -10.62
C LYS A 27 8.89 -8.33 -10.41
N GLU A 28 8.71 -7.02 -10.52
CA GLU A 28 9.78 -6.05 -10.26
C GLU A 28 10.15 -6.03 -8.78
N ILE A 29 9.16 -6.05 -7.88
CA ILE A 29 9.38 -6.14 -6.44
C ILE A 29 10.14 -7.43 -6.09
N ALA A 30 9.71 -8.56 -6.66
CA ALA A 30 10.36 -9.85 -6.47
C ALA A 30 11.85 -9.81 -6.86
N ARG A 31 12.15 -9.20 -8.03
CA ARG A 31 13.51 -9.01 -8.51
C ARG A 31 14.33 -8.10 -7.60
N GLN A 32 13.77 -6.98 -7.14
CA GLN A 32 14.49 -6.02 -6.30
C GLN A 32 14.77 -6.55 -4.90
N LEU A 33 13.83 -7.34 -4.36
CA LEU A 33 13.94 -7.89 -3.01
C LEU A 33 14.55 -9.31 -2.98
N SER A 34 14.90 -9.88 -4.13
CA SER A 34 15.43 -11.24 -4.28
C SER A 34 14.54 -12.32 -3.64
N ILE A 35 13.23 -12.25 -3.90
CA ILE A 35 12.21 -13.22 -3.44
C ILE A 35 11.31 -13.65 -4.60
N SER A 36 10.46 -14.66 -4.39
CA SER A 36 9.50 -15.08 -5.42
C SER A 36 8.35 -14.09 -5.58
N ASP A 37 7.74 -14.06 -6.77
CA ASP A 37 6.51 -13.32 -7.04
C ASP A 37 5.34 -13.80 -6.18
N TYR A 38 5.30 -15.10 -5.85
CA TYR A 38 4.40 -15.69 -4.87
C TYR A 38 4.57 -15.03 -3.50
N THR A 39 5.81 -14.92 -3.00
CA THR A 39 6.11 -14.30 -1.70
C THR A 39 5.71 -12.83 -1.68
N VAL A 40 5.89 -12.10 -2.78
CA VAL A 40 5.40 -10.72 -2.90
C VAL A 40 3.87 -10.67 -2.80
N ARG A 41 3.13 -11.58 -3.46
CA ARG A 41 1.67 -11.65 -3.36
C ARG A 41 1.20 -11.88 -1.92
N ASP A 42 1.92 -12.69 -1.15
CA ASP A 42 1.62 -12.92 0.26
C ASP A 42 1.83 -11.66 1.11
N HIS A 43 2.94 -10.95 0.91
CA HIS A 43 3.18 -9.67 1.57
C HIS A 43 2.10 -8.63 1.20
N VAL A 44 1.72 -8.52 -0.08
CA VAL A 44 0.63 -7.65 -0.53
C VAL A 44 -0.68 -8.03 0.14
N SER A 45 -1.02 -9.31 0.18
CA SER A 45 -2.26 -9.80 0.82
C SER A 45 -2.28 -9.50 2.32
N SER A 46 -1.14 -9.64 2.99
CA SER A 46 -0.97 -9.26 4.40
C SER A 46 -1.15 -7.75 4.61
N LEU A 47 -0.54 -6.93 3.76
CA LEU A 47 -0.71 -5.47 3.77
C LEU A 47 -2.17 -5.07 3.60
N LEU A 48 -2.89 -5.65 2.63
CA LEU A 48 -4.31 -5.37 2.41
C LEU A 48 -5.15 -5.71 3.65
N ARG A 49 -4.95 -6.91 4.22
CA ARG A 49 -5.65 -7.36 5.43
C ARG A 49 -5.37 -6.43 6.63
N LYS A 50 -4.11 -6.08 6.87
CA LYS A 50 -3.70 -5.22 8.00
C LYS A 50 -4.22 -3.79 7.87
N ASN A 51 -4.35 -3.29 6.65
CA ASN A 51 -4.84 -1.95 6.36
C ASN A 51 -6.36 -1.90 6.11
N GLN A 52 -7.05 -3.04 6.19
CA GLN A 52 -8.51 -3.18 6.01
C GLN A 52 -8.99 -2.63 4.65
N VAL A 53 -8.23 -2.89 3.60
CA VAL A 53 -8.53 -2.51 2.22
C VAL A 53 -8.57 -3.74 1.34
N ARG A 54 -9.30 -3.69 0.23
CA ARG A 54 -9.52 -4.83 -0.66
C ARG A 54 -8.58 -4.83 -1.86
N THR A 55 -8.13 -3.65 -2.27
CA THR A 55 -7.33 -3.51 -3.49
C THR A 55 -5.99 -2.84 -3.22
N ARG A 56 -5.00 -3.17 -4.06
CA ARG A 56 -3.70 -2.49 -4.02
C ARG A 56 -3.83 -0.98 -4.28
N VAL A 57 -4.82 -0.56 -5.06
CA VAL A 57 -5.07 0.86 -5.36
C VAL A 57 -5.60 1.56 -4.13
N GLU A 58 -6.57 0.97 -3.41
CA GLU A 58 -7.03 1.48 -2.12
C GLU A 58 -5.90 1.58 -1.09
N LEU A 59 -5.02 0.58 -1.03
CA LEU A 59 -3.85 0.59 -0.15
C LEU A 59 -2.92 1.77 -0.48
N MET A 60 -2.56 1.94 -1.75
CA MET A 60 -1.71 3.04 -2.20
C MET A 60 -2.36 4.39 -1.94
N ALA A 61 -3.63 4.57 -2.28
CA ALA A 61 -4.38 5.81 -2.03
C ALA A 61 -4.46 6.15 -0.54
N ARG A 62 -4.65 5.16 0.33
CA ARG A 62 -4.64 5.35 1.79
C ARG A 62 -3.28 5.80 2.30
N CYS A 63 -2.18 5.27 1.78
CA CYS A 63 -0.83 5.70 2.16
C CYS A 63 -0.50 7.10 1.62
N VAL A 64 -0.91 7.42 0.39
CA VAL A 64 -0.67 8.75 -0.21
C VAL A 64 -1.53 9.84 0.45
N SER A 65 -2.76 9.54 0.84
CA SER A 65 -3.62 10.50 1.57
C SER A 65 -3.13 10.83 2.99
N VAL A 66 -2.21 10.04 3.54
CA VAL A 66 -1.46 10.40 4.76
C VAL A 66 -0.30 11.34 4.42
N LEU A 67 0.24 11.29 3.20
CA LEU A 67 1.36 12.10 2.72
C LEU A 67 0.94 13.44 2.10
N LEU A 68 -0.33 13.60 1.72
CA LEU A 68 -0.89 14.83 1.17
C LEU A 68 -1.95 15.43 2.11
N PRO A 69 -1.96 16.76 2.35
CA PRO A 69 -3.07 17.40 3.04
C PRO A 69 -4.36 17.14 2.25
N GLN A 70 -5.40 16.66 2.95
CA GLN A 70 -6.70 16.37 2.36
C GLN A 70 -7.24 17.64 1.71
N LYS A 71 -7.18 17.73 0.37
CA LYS A 71 -7.91 18.75 -0.37
C LYS A 71 -9.34 18.26 -0.47
N ASN A 72 -10.26 18.96 0.19
CA ASN A 72 -11.69 18.71 0.13
C ASN A 72 -12.09 18.73 -1.36
N PHE A 73 -12.38 17.56 -1.93
CA PHE A 73 -13.02 17.48 -3.25
C PHE A 73 -14.51 17.50 -2.97
N ASP A 74 -15.10 18.70 -2.98
CA ASP A 74 -16.54 18.89 -3.03
C ASP A 74 -16.99 18.71 -4.49
N PRO A 75 -17.70 17.62 -4.86
CA PRO A 75 -18.07 17.35 -6.24
C PRO A 75 -19.37 18.07 -6.68
N LEU A 76 -19.77 19.13 -5.97
CA LEU A 76 -20.95 19.94 -6.29
C LEU A 76 -20.53 21.39 -6.57
N HIS A 77 -19.93 21.60 -7.74
CA HIS A 77 -20.00 22.86 -8.47
C HIS A 77 -19.78 22.59 -9.96
N LEU A 78 -20.76 21.92 -10.58
CA LEU A 78 -21.41 22.37 -11.83
C LEU A 78 -22.72 21.60 -12.02
#